data_AF-A0A9D9ECT7-F1
#
_entry.id   AF-A0A9D9ECT7-F1
#
_cell.length_a   1.000
_cell.length_b   1.000
_cell.length_c   1.000
_cell.angle_alpha   90.00
_cell.angle_beta   90.00
_cell.angle_gamma   90.00
#
_symmetry.space_group_name_H-M   'P 1'
#
loop_
_entity.id
_entity.type
_entity.pdbx_description
1 polymer ?
#
loop_
_entity_poly.entity_id
_entity_poly.type
_entity_poly.pdbx_seq_one_letter_code
_entity_poly.pdbx_strand_id
1 'polypeptide(L)'
;MKRFNQSGLSVLSAAFVLLAAGGLWSCTKPGTGENTEPGTEPVSLTDQIQYDGGTAIDIQSAIYEVADGLYSFYLSPTSGITTVEGMTGADDYLKVVLSDPKGTVDISSDDFEIEYRDIHVMPQTMNDVASCQLSADLVTDSRLNLYVDVTMDSGKKLLARYNNTCNVAEVVIPPLSNQYEYNGERTSIGSVVAWYNPSAGNTVYHFYEQEGISAPSEENPAGMTFTVDDGRTFPVTLSTVNPESVAIRCGDFANTSYTEGTADMQISDGQMTLSISAQEGDDVLNVEYSGAFVSGYDLSAGISMTSSGSVTEGTPAALFRYTDATRTRLVIGDAAEASAVADVMSGNFAVQVDLAETQLGTTIDLSENSDIVSVSLYDYNAYTASSAVSSGTVSTKTLSDGGLYYSFDITFDNGYSVSGEWTGTTTAFTELVDLTPVEPVVPKLIITSSDGSVLYERDIVRLEVRKENDYSLRGGTPDYGGATFDAYFIYFRTDTDKNSLESTLFTPLLMLPTSIVSTGNHDLADGTNWNFKYQGHTGLLSRSEFLENYTSGTYEYYNCPYNVSVSVSVENKIWDIVFTMTDRGMFGTKNMWSEPQEGGSGNILTIKWSGGATNYTGSKDNDMSDDEYMYIVE
;
A
#
# COMPACT_ATOMS: atom_id res chain seq x y z
N MET A 1 -37.17 -8.23 -9.14
CA MET A 1 -37.75 -8.53 -10.48
C MET A 1 -37.26 -9.92 -10.85
N LYS A 2 -38.15 -10.92 -10.92
CA LYS A 2 -37.76 -12.29 -11.29
C LYS A 2 -37.40 -12.31 -12.77
N ARG A 3 -36.13 -12.51 -13.10
CA ARG A 3 -35.66 -12.78 -14.45
C ARG A 3 -35.29 -14.25 -14.53
N PHE A 4 -35.98 -14.96 -15.41
CA PHE A 4 -35.72 -16.34 -15.79
C PHE A 4 -34.49 -16.36 -16.70
N ASN A 5 -33.48 -17.15 -16.35
CA ASN A 5 -32.39 -17.48 -17.26
C ASN A 5 -32.82 -18.63 -18.18
N GLN A 6 -32.76 -18.37 -19.48
CA GLN A 6 -33.03 -19.32 -20.55
C GLN A 6 -31.79 -20.17 -20.82
N SER A 7 -31.96 -21.49 -20.84
CA SER A 7 -31.11 -22.40 -21.62
C SER A 7 -31.99 -23.51 -22.18
N GLY A 8 -31.88 -23.76 -23.50
CA GLY A 8 -32.63 -24.79 -24.22
C GLY A 8 -33.89 -24.26 -24.94
N LEU A 9 -33.72 -23.75 -26.15
CA LEU A 9 -34.83 -23.34 -27.02
C LEU A 9 -35.56 -24.59 -27.57
N SER A 10 -36.75 -24.90 -27.05
CA SER A 10 -37.81 -25.59 -27.80
C SER A 10 -38.94 -24.59 -28.04
N VAL A 11 -39.02 -24.06 -29.26
CA VAL A 11 -40.04 -23.07 -29.64
C VAL A 11 -41.33 -23.81 -29.96
N LEU A 12 -42.28 -23.85 -29.01
CA LEU A 12 -43.70 -23.94 -29.34
C LEU A 12 -44.28 -22.53 -29.35
N SER A 13 -44.53 -22.01 -30.55
CA SER A 13 -45.20 -20.73 -30.75
C SER A 13 -46.68 -20.83 -30.36
N ALA A 14 -47.04 -20.29 -29.19
CA ALA A 14 -48.41 -20.07 -28.78
C ALA A 14 -49.03 -18.90 -29.57
N ALA A 15 -49.86 -19.20 -30.56
CA ALA A 15 -50.69 -18.22 -31.27
C ALA A 15 -52.13 -18.26 -30.72
N PHE A 16 -52.49 -17.26 -29.91
CA PHE A 16 -53.87 -16.98 -29.55
C PHE A 16 -54.62 -16.44 -30.79
N VAL A 17 -55.57 -17.20 -31.32
CA VAL A 17 -56.61 -16.67 -32.22
C VAL A 17 -57.98 -17.04 -31.64
N LEU A 18 -58.60 -16.09 -30.93
CA LEU A 18 -60.04 -16.06 -30.75
C LEU A 18 -60.71 -15.81 -32.10
N LEU A 19 -61.53 -16.74 -32.58
CA LEU A 19 -62.54 -16.45 -33.60
C LEU A 19 -63.79 -17.30 -33.34
N ALA A 20 -64.82 -16.62 -32.84
CA ALA A 20 -66.19 -17.10 -32.86
C ALA A 20 -66.78 -16.95 -34.27
N ALA A 21 -67.43 -17.99 -34.79
CA ALA A 21 -68.79 -17.95 -35.40
C ALA A 21 -69.09 -19.18 -36.30
N GLY A 22 -70.17 -19.90 -35.96
CA GLY A 22 -71.30 -20.09 -36.87
C GLY A 22 -71.42 -21.35 -37.73
N GLY A 23 -72.33 -22.25 -37.33
CA GLY A 23 -73.26 -23.04 -38.18
C GLY A 23 -72.68 -24.17 -39.04
N LEU A 24 -73.36 -25.27 -39.38
CA LEU A 24 -74.73 -25.77 -39.25
C LEU A 24 -74.67 -27.30 -39.56
N TRP A 25 -75.44 -28.11 -38.81
CA TRP A 25 -76.15 -29.37 -39.15
C TRP A 25 -75.43 -30.47 -39.98
N SER A 26 -75.55 -31.77 -39.65
CA SER A 26 -76.81 -32.52 -39.61
C SER A 26 -76.63 -33.95 -39.06
N CYS A 27 -77.74 -34.47 -38.53
CA CYS A 27 -78.11 -35.80 -38.03
C CYS A 27 -77.49 -37.01 -38.78
N THR A 28 -77.26 -38.17 -38.13
CA THR A 28 -78.32 -39.06 -37.59
C THR A 28 -77.84 -40.06 -36.51
N LYS A 29 -78.66 -40.22 -35.45
CA LYS A 29 -78.79 -41.47 -34.65
C LYS A 29 -79.72 -42.48 -35.38
N PRO A 30 -80.07 -43.64 -34.82
CA PRO A 30 -79.30 -44.87 -34.55
C PRO A 30 -79.96 -46.11 -35.23
N GLY A 31 -79.27 -47.24 -35.40
CA GLY A 31 -79.90 -48.43 -35.99
C GLY A 31 -79.11 -49.74 -35.86
N THR A 32 -79.46 -50.51 -34.83
CA THR A 32 -79.58 -51.98 -34.72
C THR A 32 -78.74 -52.93 -35.61
N GLY A 33 -77.98 -53.82 -34.94
CA GLY A 33 -78.04 -55.26 -35.22
C GLY A 33 -76.84 -55.94 -35.89
N GLU A 34 -76.25 -56.86 -35.12
CA GLU A 34 -75.52 -58.08 -35.50
C GLU A 34 -74.02 -58.06 -35.88
N ASN A 35 -73.28 -58.74 -35.00
CA ASN A 35 -71.96 -59.35 -35.11
C ASN A 35 -71.46 -59.69 -36.52
N THR A 36 -70.22 -59.29 -36.78
CA THR A 36 -69.20 -60.23 -37.27
C THR A 36 -67.83 -59.71 -36.83
N GLU A 37 -67.28 -60.36 -35.81
CA GLU A 37 -65.86 -60.23 -35.44
C GLU A 37 -65.03 -61.12 -36.38
N PRO A 38 -63.87 -60.63 -36.85
CA PRO A 38 -62.67 -61.46 -36.88
C PRO A 38 -61.65 -60.86 -35.90
N GLY A 39 -61.20 -61.68 -34.97
CA GLY A 39 -60.40 -61.26 -33.82
C GLY A 39 -59.05 -60.61 -34.16
N THR A 40 -58.73 -59.62 -33.34
CA THR A 40 -57.37 -59.34 -32.87
C THR A 40 -57.48 -59.29 -31.36
N GLU A 41 -56.95 -60.29 -30.66
CA GLU A 41 -56.72 -60.13 -29.22
C GLU A 41 -55.91 -58.84 -29.01
N PRO A 42 -56.32 -57.93 -28.10
CA PRO A 42 -55.53 -56.76 -27.81
C PRO A 42 -54.21 -57.23 -27.22
N VAL A 43 -53.09 -56.86 -27.85
CA VAL A 43 -51.75 -57.15 -27.32
C VAL A 43 -51.64 -56.47 -25.96
N SER A 44 -51.66 -57.24 -24.87
CA SER A 44 -51.55 -56.71 -23.52
C SER A 44 -50.07 -56.41 -23.21
N LEU A 45 -49.60 -55.23 -23.59
CA LEU A 45 -48.27 -54.74 -23.16
C LEU A 45 -48.25 -54.51 -21.65
N THR A 46 -47.13 -54.83 -21.01
CA THR A 46 -46.87 -54.51 -19.59
C THR A 46 -45.49 -53.90 -19.48
N ASP A 47 -45.41 -52.61 -19.15
CA ASP A 47 -44.17 -51.83 -19.07
C ASP A 47 -43.28 -51.96 -20.32
N GLN A 48 -43.90 -51.82 -21.50
CA GLN A 48 -43.31 -52.12 -22.79
C GLN A 48 -43.66 -51.07 -23.86
N ILE A 49 -42.78 -50.94 -24.86
CA ILE A 49 -42.98 -50.19 -26.10
C ILE A 49 -42.94 -51.18 -27.28
N GLN A 50 -43.92 -51.09 -28.17
CA GLN A 50 -43.98 -51.83 -29.41
C GLN A 50 -44.04 -50.83 -30.58
N TYR A 51 -43.10 -50.97 -31.51
CA TYR A 51 -43.00 -50.11 -32.68
C TYR A 51 -43.20 -50.91 -33.97
N ASP A 52 -44.08 -50.41 -34.83
CA ASP A 52 -44.44 -50.91 -36.16
C ASP A 52 -44.77 -52.41 -36.21
N GLY A 53 -45.51 -52.90 -35.20
CA GLY A 53 -45.86 -54.33 -35.09
C GLY A 53 -44.68 -55.26 -34.81
N GLY A 54 -43.50 -54.71 -34.50
CA GLY A 54 -42.31 -55.45 -34.11
C GLY A 54 -42.41 -56.07 -32.72
N THR A 55 -41.29 -56.61 -32.22
CA THR A 55 -41.20 -57.16 -30.86
C THR A 55 -41.40 -56.06 -29.82
N ALA A 56 -42.23 -56.32 -28.81
CA ALA A 56 -42.36 -55.45 -27.65
C ALA A 56 -41.05 -55.43 -26.84
N ILE A 57 -40.59 -54.23 -26.47
CA ILE A 57 -39.34 -54.00 -25.74
C ILE A 57 -39.68 -53.47 -24.35
N ASP A 58 -39.10 -54.06 -23.32
CA ASP A 58 -39.31 -53.65 -21.93
C ASP A 58 -38.73 -52.24 -21.70
N ILE A 59 -39.48 -51.41 -20.98
CA ILE A 59 -39.01 -50.10 -20.48
C ILE A 59 -38.23 -50.36 -19.20
N GLN A 60 -36.95 -49.99 -19.18
CA GLN A 60 -36.05 -50.24 -18.05
C GLN A 60 -35.67 -48.97 -17.28
N SER A 61 -35.90 -47.78 -17.86
CA SER A 61 -35.77 -46.50 -17.18
C SER A 61 -36.94 -45.59 -17.55
N ALA A 62 -37.52 -44.91 -16.56
CA ALA A 62 -38.49 -43.85 -16.78
C ALA A 62 -38.22 -42.67 -15.86
N ILE A 63 -38.10 -41.48 -16.43
CA ILE A 63 -37.94 -40.23 -15.69
C ILE A 63 -38.89 -39.16 -16.23
N TYR A 64 -39.10 -38.11 -15.45
CA TYR A 64 -39.78 -36.91 -15.93
C TYR A 64 -39.11 -35.63 -15.44
N GLU A 65 -39.29 -34.55 -16.18
CA GLU A 65 -38.96 -33.20 -15.76
C GLU A 65 -40.17 -32.28 -15.91
N VAL A 66 -40.16 -31.17 -15.17
CA VAL A 66 -41.19 -30.14 -15.26
C VAL A 66 -40.53 -28.82 -15.64
N ALA A 67 -40.81 -28.32 -16.84
CA ALA A 67 -40.32 -27.05 -17.34
C ALA A 67 -41.51 -26.20 -17.79
N ASP A 68 -41.61 -24.95 -17.31
CA ASP A 68 -42.70 -24.01 -17.64
C ASP A 68 -44.12 -24.58 -17.48
N GLY A 69 -44.31 -25.48 -16.51
CA GLY A 69 -45.60 -26.13 -16.24
C GLY A 69 -45.95 -27.28 -17.20
N LEU A 70 -45.04 -27.68 -18.09
CA LEU A 70 -45.14 -28.86 -18.94
C LEU A 70 -44.35 -30.02 -18.33
N TYR A 71 -44.98 -31.19 -18.29
CA TYR A 71 -44.35 -32.45 -17.92
C TYR A 71 -43.78 -33.11 -19.17
N SER A 72 -42.50 -33.42 -19.16
CA SER A 72 -41.86 -34.24 -20.20
C SER A 72 -41.45 -35.58 -19.59
N PHE A 73 -42.11 -36.65 -20.03
CA PHE A 73 -41.81 -38.03 -19.63
C PHE A 73 -40.89 -38.69 -20.65
N TYR A 74 -39.86 -39.37 -20.16
CA TYR A 74 -38.88 -40.10 -20.97
C TYR A 74 -38.88 -41.57 -20.52
N LEU A 75 -39.16 -42.50 -21.45
CA LEU A 75 -39.25 -43.94 -21.17
C LEU A 75 -38.30 -44.70 -22.09
N SER A 76 -37.21 -45.24 -21.54
CA SER A 76 -36.14 -45.90 -22.30
C SER A 76 -36.07 -47.40 -22.02
N PRO A 77 -35.81 -48.24 -23.04
CA PRO A 77 -35.37 -49.61 -22.89
C PRO A 77 -34.02 -49.80 -22.18
N THR A 78 -33.18 -48.77 -22.14
CA THR A 78 -31.87 -48.81 -21.47
C THR A 78 -32.05 -48.67 -19.96
N SER A 79 -31.44 -49.57 -19.19
CA SER A 79 -31.56 -49.58 -17.72
C SER A 79 -30.67 -48.55 -17.02
N GLY A 80 -31.17 -48.00 -15.90
CA GLY A 80 -30.38 -47.23 -14.95
C GLY A 80 -30.16 -45.76 -15.31
N ILE A 81 -30.96 -45.21 -16.23
CA ILE A 81 -30.88 -43.79 -16.61
C ILE A 81 -31.69 -42.96 -15.62
N THR A 82 -31.05 -41.98 -14.99
CA THR A 82 -31.66 -41.06 -14.02
C THR A 82 -31.73 -39.61 -14.50
N THR A 83 -31.04 -39.23 -15.60
CA THR A 83 -30.91 -37.85 -16.10
C THR A 83 -31.44 -37.70 -17.52
N VAL A 84 -31.87 -36.50 -17.92
CA VAL A 84 -32.32 -36.21 -19.30
C VAL A 84 -31.18 -36.31 -20.32
N GLU A 85 -29.97 -35.91 -19.94
CA GLU A 85 -28.78 -36.10 -20.76
C GLU A 85 -28.50 -37.59 -21.00
N GLY A 86 -28.67 -38.42 -19.97
CA GLY A 86 -28.55 -39.88 -20.10
C GLY A 86 -29.60 -40.47 -21.05
N MET A 87 -30.84 -39.98 -21.00
CA MET A 87 -31.90 -40.39 -21.95
C MET A 87 -31.52 -40.01 -23.39
N THR A 88 -31.07 -38.76 -23.57
CA THR A 88 -30.62 -38.25 -24.87
C THR A 88 -29.41 -39.03 -25.41
N GLY A 89 -28.48 -39.42 -24.54
CA GLY A 89 -27.31 -40.22 -24.91
C GLY A 89 -27.64 -41.67 -25.28
N ALA A 90 -28.71 -42.25 -24.72
CA ALA A 90 -29.18 -43.59 -25.08
C ALA A 90 -29.95 -43.61 -26.42
N ASP A 91 -30.62 -42.51 -26.76
CA ASP A 91 -31.31 -42.28 -28.05
C ASP A 91 -32.33 -43.39 -28.43
N ASP A 92 -33.00 -43.96 -27.44
CA ASP A 92 -33.91 -45.09 -27.60
C ASP A 92 -35.25 -44.93 -26.86
N TYR A 93 -35.54 -43.72 -26.35
CA TYR A 93 -36.66 -43.43 -25.47
C TYR A 93 -37.94 -43.00 -26.19
N LEU A 94 -39.08 -43.27 -25.57
CA LEU A 94 -40.37 -42.64 -25.85
C LEU A 94 -40.45 -41.35 -25.03
N LYS A 95 -40.71 -40.23 -25.71
CA LYS A 95 -40.97 -38.93 -25.10
C LYS A 95 -42.46 -38.62 -25.18
N VAL A 96 -43.02 -38.17 -24.06
CA VAL A 96 -44.40 -37.72 -23.98
C VAL A 96 -44.43 -36.38 -23.23
N VAL A 97 -44.94 -35.33 -23.87
CA VAL A 97 -45.04 -33.98 -23.28
C VAL A 97 -46.50 -33.58 -23.14
N LEU A 98 -46.90 -33.06 -21.99
CA LEU A 98 -48.24 -32.51 -21.74
C LEU A 98 -48.29 -31.61 -20.49
N SER A 99 -49.33 -30.78 -20.36
CA SER A 99 -49.49 -29.87 -19.22
C SER A 99 -50.19 -30.47 -17.99
N ASP A 100 -51.03 -31.50 -18.16
CA ASP A 100 -51.84 -32.06 -17.06
C ASP A 100 -51.87 -33.61 -17.05
N PRO A 101 -50.89 -34.27 -16.40
CA PRO A 101 -50.80 -35.74 -16.37
C PRO A 101 -51.77 -36.35 -15.36
N LYS A 102 -53.08 -36.20 -15.59
CA LYS A 102 -54.17 -36.72 -14.75
C LYS A 102 -55.12 -37.67 -15.47
N GLY A 103 -54.65 -38.36 -16.51
CA GLY A 103 -55.42 -39.38 -17.20
C GLY A 103 -55.46 -39.21 -18.72
N THR A 104 -56.62 -39.50 -19.31
CA THR A 104 -56.83 -39.46 -20.76
C THR A 104 -56.69 -38.04 -21.30
N VAL A 105 -55.92 -37.89 -22.37
CA VAL A 105 -55.69 -36.62 -23.07
C VAL A 105 -56.72 -36.46 -24.18
N ASP A 106 -57.38 -35.30 -24.26
CA ASP A 106 -58.26 -34.97 -25.38
C ASP A 106 -57.40 -34.48 -26.55
N ILE A 107 -57.10 -35.41 -27.47
CA ILE A 107 -56.30 -35.16 -28.68
C ILE A 107 -56.84 -33.99 -29.53
N SER A 108 -58.10 -33.60 -29.37
CA SER A 108 -58.71 -32.51 -30.14
C SER A 108 -58.54 -31.11 -29.52
N SER A 109 -58.23 -31.02 -28.23
CA SER A 109 -58.16 -29.75 -27.50
C SER A 109 -56.90 -29.52 -26.69
N ASP A 110 -56.23 -30.59 -26.28
CA ASP A 110 -55.09 -30.52 -25.38
C ASP A 110 -53.78 -30.39 -26.18
N ASP A 111 -52.82 -29.63 -25.63
CA ASP A 111 -51.46 -29.60 -26.15
C ASP A 111 -50.70 -30.83 -25.66
N PHE A 112 -50.16 -31.60 -26.60
CA PHE A 112 -49.35 -32.78 -26.31
C PHE A 112 -48.29 -33.03 -27.38
N GLU A 113 -47.27 -33.79 -27.03
CA GLU A 113 -46.24 -34.29 -27.94
C GLU A 113 -45.98 -35.77 -27.63
N ILE A 114 -45.90 -36.61 -28.65
CA ILE A 114 -45.45 -38.00 -28.57
C ILE A 114 -44.33 -38.17 -29.59
N GLU A 115 -43.15 -38.58 -29.13
CA GLU A 115 -42.00 -38.82 -30.00
C GLU A 115 -41.39 -40.19 -29.68
N TYR A 116 -41.24 -41.03 -30.70
CA TYR A 116 -40.50 -42.28 -30.63
C TYR A 116 -39.96 -42.65 -32.01
N ARG A 117 -38.64 -42.68 -32.15
CA ARG A 117 -37.94 -42.92 -33.43
C ARG A 117 -38.37 -41.91 -34.50
N ASP A 118 -39.06 -42.35 -35.54
CA ASP A 118 -39.55 -41.52 -36.64
C ASP A 118 -41.06 -41.23 -36.54
N ILE A 119 -41.71 -41.61 -35.44
CA ILE A 119 -43.08 -41.20 -35.11
C ILE A 119 -43.00 -39.94 -34.25
N HIS A 120 -43.60 -38.87 -34.73
CA HIS A 120 -43.76 -37.60 -34.01
C HIS A 120 -45.19 -37.10 -34.18
N VAL A 121 -45.94 -37.04 -33.08
CA VAL A 121 -47.35 -36.66 -33.04
C VAL A 121 -47.55 -35.48 -32.10
N MET A 122 -48.12 -34.42 -32.65
CA MET A 122 -48.54 -33.20 -31.95
C MET A 122 -49.75 -32.62 -32.70
N PRO A 123 -50.52 -31.67 -32.14
CA PRO A 123 -51.68 -31.07 -32.81
C PRO A 123 -51.43 -30.63 -34.27
N GLN A 124 -50.21 -30.17 -34.57
CA GLN A 124 -49.79 -29.70 -35.88
C GLN A 124 -49.53 -30.82 -36.90
N THR A 125 -49.28 -32.06 -36.46
CA THR A 125 -48.98 -33.23 -37.32
C THR A 125 -50.13 -34.21 -37.44
N MET A 126 -51.29 -33.91 -36.84
CA MET A 126 -52.47 -34.79 -36.83
C MET A 126 -53.02 -35.14 -38.22
N ASN A 127 -52.68 -34.38 -39.27
CA ASN A 127 -53.07 -34.70 -40.65
C ASN A 127 -52.41 -35.98 -41.21
N ASP A 128 -51.32 -36.45 -40.57
CA ASP A 128 -50.60 -37.66 -40.96
C ASP A 128 -50.94 -38.87 -40.03
N VAL A 129 -51.95 -38.72 -39.18
CA VAL A 129 -52.31 -39.66 -38.10
C VAL A 129 -53.70 -40.24 -38.33
N ALA A 130 -53.77 -41.55 -38.54
CA ALA A 130 -55.03 -42.27 -38.73
C ALA A 130 -55.82 -42.41 -37.41
N SER A 131 -55.10 -42.64 -36.29
CA SER A 131 -55.69 -42.67 -34.95
C SER A 131 -54.64 -42.40 -33.88
N CYS A 132 -55.00 -41.67 -32.82
CA CYS A 132 -54.15 -41.43 -31.66
C CYS A 132 -54.98 -41.55 -30.37
N GLN A 133 -54.47 -42.31 -29.40
CA GLN A 133 -54.95 -42.35 -28.03
C GLN A 133 -53.78 -42.15 -27.09
N LEU A 134 -53.92 -41.22 -26.16
CA LEU A 134 -52.94 -40.91 -25.14
C LEU A 134 -53.62 -40.84 -23.78
N SER A 135 -53.02 -41.47 -22.78
CA SER A 135 -53.36 -41.29 -21.38
C SER A 135 -52.08 -41.26 -20.57
N ALA A 136 -51.88 -40.22 -19.78
CA ALA A 136 -50.76 -40.08 -18.87
C ALA A 136 -51.29 -39.65 -17.50
N ASP A 137 -51.11 -40.50 -16.50
CA ASP A 137 -51.54 -40.25 -15.12
C ASP A 137 -50.34 -40.41 -14.18
N LEU A 138 -49.80 -39.28 -13.69
CA LEU A 138 -48.75 -39.24 -12.68
C LEU A 138 -49.41 -39.42 -11.31
N VAL A 139 -49.73 -40.68 -11.00
CA VAL A 139 -50.52 -41.09 -9.83
C VAL A 139 -49.89 -40.63 -8.51
N THR A 140 -48.55 -40.64 -8.46
CA THR A 140 -47.74 -40.04 -7.39
C THR A 140 -46.53 -39.35 -8.01
N ASP A 141 -45.81 -38.57 -7.23
CA ASP A 141 -44.52 -37.92 -7.60
C ASP A 141 -43.44 -38.88 -8.14
N SER A 142 -43.64 -40.19 -7.99
CA SER A 142 -42.71 -41.23 -8.43
C SER A 142 -43.37 -42.38 -9.22
N ARG A 143 -44.64 -42.24 -9.67
CA ARG A 143 -45.36 -43.34 -10.33
C ARG A 143 -46.23 -42.88 -11.49
N LEU A 144 -45.92 -43.38 -12.69
CA LEU A 144 -46.59 -43.04 -13.93
C LEU A 144 -47.43 -44.22 -14.45
N ASN A 145 -48.67 -43.93 -14.81
CA ASN A 145 -49.56 -44.80 -15.59
C ASN A 145 -49.76 -44.19 -16.98
N LEU A 146 -49.04 -44.70 -17.97
CA LEU A 146 -49.02 -44.24 -19.35
C LEU A 146 -49.65 -45.28 -20.30
N TYR A 147 -50.40 -44.78 -21.28
CA TYR A 147 -50.85 -45.53 -22.44
C TYR A 147 -50.72 -44.66 -23.69
N VAL A 148 -50.08 -45.20 -24.72
CA VAL A 148 -49.94 -44.59 -26.05
C VAL A 148 -50.39 -45.61 -27.08
N ASP A 149 -51.29 -45.23 -27.98
CA ASP A 149 -51.67 -46.00 -29.16
C ASP A 149 -51.82 -45.04 -30.35
N VAL A 150 -50.82 -45.07 -31.23
CA VAL A 150 -50.76 -44.24 -32.43
C VAL A 150 -50.71 -45.14 -33.65
N THR A 151 -51.56 -44.85 -34.63
CA THR A 151 -51.46 -45.38 -35.99
C THR A 151 -51.34 -44.20 -36.95
N MET A 152 -50.24 -44.14 -37.69
CA MET A 152 -50.01 -43.14 -38.74
C MET A 152 -50.77 -43.51 -40.02
N ASP A 153 -51.06 -42.54 -40.89
CA ASP A 153 -51.64 -42.80 -42.22
C ASP A 153 -50.72 -43.64 -43.13
N SER A 154 -49.42 -43.62 -42.84
CA SER A 154 -48.43 -44.52 -43.47
C SER A 154 -48.62 -46.00 -43.11
N GLY A 155 -49.44 -46.31 -42.10
CA GLY A 155 -49.66 -47.64 -41.54
C GLY A 155 -48.76 -47.99 -40.35
N LYS A 156 -47.74 -47.16 -40.06
CA LYS A 156 -46.85 -47.35 -38.89
C LYS A 156 -47.61 -47.22 -37.59
N LYS A 157 -47.23 -48.05 -36.60
CA LYS A 157 -47.88 -48.10 -35.28
C LYS A 157 -46.91 -47.89 -34.13
N LEU A 158 -47.36 -47.22 -33.08
CA LEU A 158 -46.68 -47.12 -31.80
C LEU A 158 -47.68 -47.50 -30.70
N LEU A 159 -47.38 -48.55 -29.95
CA LEU A 159 -48.14 -48.96 -28.79
C LEU A 159 -47.21 -48.95 -27.58
N ALA A 160 -47.57 -48.25 -26.51
CA ALA A 160 -46.81 -48.28 -25.26
C ALA A 160 -47.75 -48.39 -24.06
N ARG A 161 -47.33 -49.18 -23.07
CA ARG A 161 -48.00 -49.28 -21.78
C ARG A 161 -46.95 -49.22 -20.68
N TYR A 162 -47.15 -48.33 -19.72
CA TYR A 162 -46.28 -48.22 -18.56
C TYR A 162 -47.10 -47.99 -17.30
N ASN A 163 -46.82 -48.72 -16.23
CA ASN A 163 -47.47 -48.57 -14.93
C ASN A 163 -46.47 -48.89 -13.81
N ASN A 164 -45.43 -48.08 -13.71
CA ASN A 164 -44.31 -48.33 -12.82
C ASN A 164 -43.64 -47.03 -12.34
N THR A 165 -42.51 -47.16 -11.66
CA THR A 165 -41.76 -46.05 -11.06
C THR A 165 -41.24 -45.09 -12.11
N CYS A 166 -41.60 -43.81 -12.02
CA CYS A 166 -41.07 -42.75 -12.85
C CYS A 166 -40.60 -41.62 -11.95
N ASN A 167 -39.29 -41.47 -11.80
CA ASN A 167 -38.72 -40.49 -10.87
C ASN A 167 -38.50 -39.14 -11.56
N VAL A 168 -38.43 -38.07 -10.79
CA VAL A 168 -37.95 -36.79 -11.32
C VAL A 168 -36.51 -36.96 -11.82
N ALA A 169 -36.19 -36.38 -12.97
CA ALA A 169 -34.85 -36.43 -13.54
C ALA A 169 -33.83 -35.81 -12.57
N GLU A 170 -32.71 -36.50 -12.36
CA GLU A 170 -31.56 -35.97 -11.62
C GLU A 170 -30.93 -34.82 -12.41
N VAL A 171 -30.67 -33.72 -11.71
CA VAL A 171 -29.98 -32.54 -12.28
C VAL A 171 -28.49 -32.71 -12.07
N VAL A 172 -27.73 -32.85 -13.17
CA VAL A 172 -26.26 -32.85 -13.13
C VAL A 172 -25.78 -31.40 -13.14
N ILE A 173 -25.25 -30.92 -12.01
CA ILE A 173 -24.60 -29.62 -11.93
C ILE A 173 -23.12 -29.82 -12.29
N PRO A 174 -22.62 -29.29 -13.43
CA PRO A 174 -21.22 -29.43 -13.77
C PRO A 174 -20.34 -28.75 -12.70
N PRO A 175 -19.23 -29.38 -12.26
CA PRO A 175 -18.36 -28.83 -11.23
C PRO A 175 -17.79 -27.48 -11.67
N LEU A 176 -17.54 -26.61 -10.70
CA LEU A 176 -16.86 -25.33 -10.96
C LEU A 176 -15.39 -25.59 -11.32
N SER A 177 -14.84 -24.76 -12.20
CA SER A 177 -13.43 -24.78 -12.57
C SER A 177 -12.98 -23.35 -12.82
N ASN A 178 -12.17 -22.80 -11.91
CA ASN A 178 -11.77 -21.39 -11.90
C ASN A 178 -12.97 -20.44 -12.05
N GLN A 179 -13.97 -20.68 -11.22
CA GLN A 179 -15.26 -20.02 -11.24
C GLN A 179 -15.79 -19.84 -9.82
N TYR A 180 -16.61 -18.82 -9.65
CA TYR A 180 -17.53 -18.73 -8.52
C TYR A 180 -18.97 -18.72 -9.02
N GLU A 181 -19.87 -19.27 -8.21
CA GLU A 181 -21.30 -19.30 -8.44
C GLU A 181 -22.00 -18.64 -7.25
N TYR A 182 -22.69 -17.53 -7.50
CA TYR A 182 -23.51 -16.85 -6.50
C TYR A 182 -24.99 -16.96 -6.91
N ASN A 183 -25.82 -17.60 -6.09
CA ASN A 183 -27.25 -17.82 -6.34
C ASN A 183 -27.57 -18.37 -7.75
N GLY A 184 -26.73 -19.30 -8.22
CA GLY A 184 -26.87 -19.95 -9.53
C GLY A 184 -26.27 -19.18 -10.71
N GLU A 185 -25.75 -17.96 -10.51
CA GLU A 185 -25.03 -17.21 -11.54
C GLU A 185 -23.54 -17.49 -11.46
N ARG A 186 -22.98 -18.04 -12.54
CA ARG A 186 -21.57 -18.42 -12.63
C ARG A 186 -20.73 -17.32 -13.27
N THR A 187 -19.61 -16.99 -12.64
CA THR A 187 -18.62 -16.05 -13.14
C THR A 187 -17.25 -16.72 -13.21
N SER A 188 -16.54 -16.52 -14.32
CA SER A 188 -15.17 -17.01 -14.49
C SER A 188 -14.18 -16.15 -13.71
N ILE A 189 -13.10 -16.76 -13.25
CA ILE A 189 -11.98 -16.08 -12.58
C ILE A 189 -10.80 -16.03 -13.57
N GLY A 190 -10.50 -14.84 -14.09
CA GLY A 190 -9.39 -14.60 -15.01
C GLY A 190 -8.09 -14.18 -14.30
N SER A 191 -8.15 -13.59 -13.11
CA SER A 191 -6.96 -13.21 -12.33
C SER A 191 -7.22 -13.17 -10.84
N VAL A 192 -6.18 -13.50 -10.07
CA VAL A 192 -6.19 -13.41 -8.60
C VAL A 192 -5.01 -12.57 -8.15
N VAL A 193 -5.28 -11.58 -7.30
CA VAL A 193 -4.27 -10.71 -6.69
C VAL A 193 -4.33 -10.84 -5.17
N ALA A 194 -3.24 -11.27 -4.55
CA ALA A 194 -3.05 -11.32 -3.11
C ALA A 194 -2.44 -9.99 -2.63
N TRP A 195 -3.19 -9.24 -1.83
CA TRP A 195 -2.77 -7.93 -1.33
C TRP A 195 -2.60 -8.00 0.18
N TYR A 196 -1.35 -7.98 0.64
CA TYR A 196 -1.02 -8.11 2.05
C TYR A 196 -1.15 -6.77 2.76
N ASN A 197 -1.86 -6.73 3.88
CA ASN A 197 -1.91 -5.59 4.79
C ASN A 197 -1.10 -5.93 6.07
N PRO A 198 0.16 -5.48 6.16
CA PRO A 198 1.03 -5.75 7.31
C PRO A 198 0.49 -5.17 8.62
N SER A 199 -0.04 -3.95 8.56
CA SER A 199 -0.59 -3.24 9.72
C SER A 199 -1.79 -3.96 10.33
N ALA A 200 -2.64 -4.60 9.51
CA ALA A 200 -3.76 -5.40 9.94
C ALA A 200 -3.41 -6.89 10.17
N GLY A 201 -2.22 -7.33 9.76
CA GLY A 201 -1.78 -8.73 9.86
C GLY A 201 -2.64 -9.70 9.04
N ASN A 202 -3.08 -9.29 7.85
CA ASN A 202 -3.95 -10.10 6.99
C ASN A 202 -3.63 -9.95 5.50
N THR A 203 -4.14 -10.86 4.68
CA THR A 203 -4.07 -10.80 3.22
C THR A 203 -5.47 -10.77 2.64
N VAL A 204 -5.72 -9.83 1.72
CA VAL A 204 -6.94 -9.78 0.90
C VAL A 204 -6.66 -10.38 -0.48
N TYR A 205 -7.32 -11.48 -0.80
CA TYR A 205 -7.30 -12.08 -2.14
C TYR A 205 -8.44 -11.51 -2.97
N HIS A 206 -8.10 -10.84 -4.05
CA HIS A 206 -9.02 -10.21 -4.99
C HIS A 206 -9.18 -11.09 -6.23
N PHE A 207 -10.40 -11.50 -6.55
CA PHE A 207 -10.73 -12.36 -7.68
C PHE A 207 -11.43 -11.55 -8.77
N TYR A 208 -10.82 -11.51 -9.95
CA TYR A 208 -11.27 -10.72 -11.10
C TYR A 208 -11.76 -11.63 -12.21
N GLU A 209 -12.81 -11.21 -12.91
CA GLU A 209 -13.25 -11.85 -14.16
C GLU A 209 -12.23 -11.63 -15.29
N GLN A 210 -11.56 -10.48 -15.28
CA GLN A 210 -10.57 -10.07 -16.29
C GLN A 210 -9.23 -10.79 -16.06
N GLU A 211 -8.55 -11.13 -17.15
CA GLU A 211 -7.16 -11.61 -17.12
C GLU A 211 -6.15 -10.45 -17.05
N GLY A 212 -4.97 -10.71 -16.48
CA GLY A 212 -3.82 -9.78 -16.50
C GLY A 212 -3.85 -8.67 -15.46
N ILE A 213 -4.71 -8.76 -14.43
CA ILE A 213 -4.74 -7.78 -13.34
C ILE A 213 -3.55 -8.02 -12.40
N SER A 214 -2.77 -6.96 -12.15
CA SER A 214 -1.55 -7.02 -11.33
C SER A 214 -1.65 -6.30 -9.97
N ALA A 215 -2.69 -5.48 -9.76
CA ALA A 215 -2.91 -4.75 -8.51
C ALA A 215 -4.41 -4.41 -8.35
N PRO A 216 -4.92 -4.27 -7.11
CA PRO A 216 -6.28 -3.77 -6.86
C PRO A 216 -6.45 -2.31 -7.30
N SER A 217 -7.64 -1.94 -7.76
CA SER A 217 -7.98 -0.56 -8.13
C SER A 217 -9.47 -0.29 -7.96
N GLU A 218 -9.85 0.97 -7.71
CA GLU A 218 -11.25 1.36 -7.69
C GLU A 218 -11.90 1.35 -9.08
N GLU A 219 -11.12 1.58 -10.13
CA GLU A 219 -11.61 1.58 -11.53
C GLU A 219 -12.00 0.19 -12.01
N ASN A 220 -11.30 -0.85 -11.54
CA ASN A 220 -11.58 -2.25 -11.83
C ASN A 220 -11.73 -3.01 -10.50
N PRO A 221 -12.91 -2.96 -9.87
CA PRO A 221 -13.15 -3.67 -8.62
C PRO A 221 -13.19 -5.19 -8.85
N ALA A 222 -12.74 -5.94 -7.84
CA ALA A 222 -12.83 -7.39 -7.84
C ALA A 222 -14.29 -7.84 -7.73
N GLY A 223 -14.65 -8.93 -8.40
CA GLY A 223 -16.00 -9.53 -8.30
C GLY A 223 -16.20 -10.25 -6.96
N MET A 224 -15.11 -10.79 -6.40
CA MET A 224 -15.08 -11.41 -5.09
C MET A 224 -13.79 -11.04 -4.34
N THR A 225 -13.88 -10.89 -3.02
CA THR A 225 -12.73 -10.78 -2.13
C THR A 225 -12.77 -11.82 -1.03
N PHE A 226 -11.60 -12.35 -0.68
CA PHE A 226 -11.40 -13.27 0.42
C PHE A 226 -10.27 -12.78 1.32
N THR A 227 -10.58 -12.35 2.55
CA THR A 227 -9.60 -11.84 3.51
C THR A 227 -9.26 -12.90 4.53
N VAL A 228 -7.97 -13.07 4.82
CA VAL A 228 -7.45 -14.10 5.72
C VAL A 228 -6.35 -13.52 6.62
N ASP A 229 -6.48 -13.69 7.94
CA ASP A 229 -5.41 -13.35 8.89
C ASP A 229 -4.14 -14.19 8.71
N ASP A 230 -3.00 -13.62 9.08
CA ASP A 230 -1.72 -14.31 9.09
C ASP A 230 -1.72 -15.57 9.96
N GLY A 231 -1.03 -16.61 9.49
CA GLY A 231 -0.90 -17.88 10.20
C GLY A 231 -2.19 -18.73 10.25
N ARG A 232 -3.26 -18.33 9.56
CA ARG A 232 -4.50 -19.11 9.47
C ARG A 232 -4.26 -20.46 8.78
N THR A 233 -4.82 -21.52 9.35
CA THR A 233 -4.81 -22.87 8.79
C THR A 233 -6.17 -23.22 8.19
N PHE A 234 -6.16 -23.91 7.06
CA PHE A 234 -7.35 -24.42 6.38
C PHE A 234 -7.39 -25.96 6.41
N PRO A 235 -8.57 -26.60 6.28
CA PRO A 235 -9.89 -25.99 6.06
C PRO A 235 -10.49 -25.35 7.32
N VAL A 236 -11.42 -24.41 7.13
CA VAL A 236 -12.18 -23.77 8.21
C VAL A 236 -13.69 -23.99 8.02
N THR A 237 -14.41 -24.11 9.13
CA THR A 237 -15.89 -24.17 9.15
C THR A 237 -16.44 -22.77 9.39
N LEU A 238 -17.21 -22.24 8.44
CA LEU A 238 -17.65 -20.84 8.41
C LEU A 238 -18.55 -20.45 9.58
N SER A 239 -19.32 -21.41 10.13
CA SER A 239 -20.21 -21.16 11.27
C SER A 239 -19.48 -21.04 12.62
N THR A 240 -18.16 -21.28 12.64
CA THR A 240 -17.35 -21.27 13.87
C THR A 240 -16.16 -20.32 13.81
N VAL A 241 -15.75 -19.92 12.61
CA VAL A 241 -14.63 -18.99 12.43
C VAL A 241 -15.09 -17.56 12.72
N ASN A 242 -14.18 -16.72 13.23
CA ASN A 242 -14.46 -15.29 13.35
C ASN A 242 -14.57 -14.68 11.94
N PRO A 243 -15.71 -14.06 11.55
CA PRO A 243 -15.87 -13.46 10.22
C PRO A 243 -14.90 -12.31 9.93
N GLU A 244 -14.33 -11.67 10.95
CA GLU A 244 -13.26 -10.66 10.74
C GLU A 244 -11.92 -11.30 10.35
N SER A 245 -11.72 -12.56 10.73
CA SER A 245 -10.49 -13.31 10.53
C SER A 245 -10.45 -14.09 9.21
N VAL A 246 -11.64 -14.51 8.76
CA VAL A 246 -11.87 -15.11 7.44
C VAL A 246 -13.12 -14.45 6.87
N ALA A 247 -12.93 -13.43 6.04
CA ALA A 247 -14.02 -12.63 5.47
C ALA A 247 -14.19 -12.95 3.98
N ILE A 248 -15.42 -13.17 3.55
CA ILE A 248 -15.81 -13.45 2.16
C ILE A 248 -16.80 -12.36 1.74
N ARG A 249 -16.55 -11.74 0.58
CA ARG A 249 -17.50 -10.81 -0.07
C ARG A 249 -17.63 -11.17 -1.55
N CYS A 250 -18.86 -11.31 -2.04
CA CYS A 250 -19.15 -11.57 -3.45
C CYS A 250 -20.52 -10.96 -3.79
N GLY A 251 -20.54 -9.85 -4.53
CA GLY A 251 -21.78 -9.09 -4.74
C GLY A 251 -22.41 -8.68 -3.40
N ASP A 252 -23.67 -9.07 -3.18
CA ASP A 252 -24.39 -8.81 -1.93
C ASP A 252 -24.08 -9.83 -0.82
N PHE A 253 -23.41 -10.94 -1.14
CA PHE A 253 -23.02 -11.95 -0.16
C PHE A 253 -21.89 -11.45 0.73
N ALA A 254 -22.05 -11.67 2.03
CA ALA A 254 -21.05 -11.43 3.04
C ALA A 254 -21.20 -12.44 4.17
N ASN A 255 -20.11 -13.15 4.52
CA ASN A 255 -20.21 -14.11 5.61
C ASN A 255 -20.35 -13.41 6.98
N THR A 256 -21.12 -14.04 7.85
CA THR A 256 -21.32 -13.66 9.24
C THR A 256 -21.06 -14.86 10.16
N SER A 257 -21.31 -14.72 11.46
CA SER A 257 -21.27 -15.84 12.40
C SER A 257 -22.35 -16.90 12.15
N TYR A 258 -23.30 -16.64 11.25
CA TYR A 258 -24.40 -17.54 10.91
C TYR A 258 -24.19 -18.27 9.58
N THR A 259 -23.13 -17.96 8.83
CA THR A 259 -22.84 -18.63 7.56
C THR A 259 -22.49 -20.10 7.80
N GLU A 260 -23.19 -21.01 7.13
CA GLU A 260 -22.87 -22.44 7.13
C GLU A 260 -21.89 -22.79 6.00
N GLY A 261 -21.19 -23.91 6.15
CA GLY A 261 -20.28 -24.45 5.13
C GLY A 261 -18.80 -24.34 5.49
N THR A 262 -17.94 -24.40 4.47
CA THR A 262 -16.48 -24.53 4.61
C THR A 262 -15.72 -23.69 3.60
N ALA A 263 -14.56 -23.19 4.01
CA ALA A 263 -13.53 -22.69 3.10
C ALA A 263 -12.26 -23.54 3.26
N ASP A 264 -11.65 -23.94 2.16
CA ASP A 264 -10.38 -24.65 2.11
C ASP A 264 -9.45 -23.92 1.13
N MET A 265 -8.25 -23.57 1.60
CA MET A 265 -7.27 -22.81 0.84
C MET A 265 -5.89 -23.43 1.04
N GLN A 266 -5.15 -23.58 -0.06
CA GLN A 266 -3.76 -24.01 -0.03
C GLN A 266 -2.93 -23.11 -0.93
N ILE A 267 -1.74 -22.74 -0.47
CA ILE A 267 -0.79 -21.92 -1.21
C ILE A 267 0.55 -22.64 -1.24
N SER A 268 1.11 -22.79 -2.43
CA SER A 268 2.42 -23.40 -2.65
C SER A 268 3.05 -22.82 -3.91
N ASP A 269 4.30 -22.35 -3.82
CA ASP A 269 5.11 -21.86 -4.95
C ASP A 269 4.40 -20.86 -5.89
N GLY A 270 3.68 -19.89 -5.31
CA GLY A 270 2.95 -18.87 -6.09
C GLY A 270 1.69 -19.38 -6.78
N GLN A 271 1.26 -20.62 -6.47
CA GLN A 271 -0.02 -21.17 -6.85
C GLN A 271 -0.96 -21.24 -5.65
N MET A 272 -2.25 -21.12 -5.93
CA MET A 272 -3.34 -21.22 -4.97
C MET A 272 -4.34 -22.28 -5.43
N THR A 273 -4.86 -23.05 -4.48
CA THR A 273 -6.16 -23.70 -4.60
C THR A 273 -7.12 -23.10 -3.58
N LEU A 274 -8.35 -22.77 -3.98
CA LEU A 274 -9.40 -22.28 -3.12
C LEU A 274 -10.71 -23.01 -3.44
N SER A 275 -11.32 -23.61 -2.43
CA SER A 275 -12.67 -24.17 -2.48
C SER A 275 -13.51 -23.53 -1.37
N ILE A 276 -14.64 -22.94 -1.73
CA ILE A 276 -15.59 -22.38 -0.77
C ILE A 276 -16.97 -22.98 -1.09
N SER A 277 -17.65 -23.46 -0.05
CA SER A 277 -19.07 -23.73 -0.09
C SER A 277 -19.70 -23.03 1.11
N ALA A 278 -20.53 -22.03 0.84
CA ALA A 278 -21.09 -21.16 1.85
C ALA A 278 -22.59 -20.95 1.63
N GLN A 279 -23.37 -20.97 2.71
CA GLN A 279 -24.80 -20.69 2.69
C GLN A 279 -25.18 -19.81 3.87
N GLU A 280 -25.97 -18.76 3.61
CA GLU A 280 -26.58 -17.94 4.65
C GLU A 280 -28.02 -17.56 4.25
N GLY A 281 -29.01 -18.15 4.93
CA GLY A 281 -30.40 -18.02 4.52
C GLY A 281 -30.64 -18.61 3.13
N ASP A 282 -31.16 -17.78 2.22
CA ASP A 282 -31.41 -18.16 0.82
C ASP A 282 -30.18 -17.91 -0.09
N ASP A 283 -29.15 -17.22 0.41
CA ASP A 283 -27.94 -16.93 -0.35
C ASP A 283 -26.97 -18.11 -0.32
N VAL A 284 -26.50 -18.52 -1.50
CA VAL A 284 -25.54 -19.61 -1.70
C VAL A 284 -24.37 -19.13 -2.54
N LEU A 285 -23.16 -19.34 -2.04
CA LEU A 285 -21.90 -19.07 -2.73
C LEU A 285 -21.05 -20.33 -2.80
N ASN A 286 -20.67 -20.73 -4.00
CA ASN A 286 -19.68 -21.78 -4.24
C ASN A 286 -18.51 -21.22 -5.06
N VAL A 287 -17.29 -21.61 -4.72
CA VAL A 287 -16.07 -21.14 -5.40
C VAL A 287 -15.14 -22.31 -5.61
N GLU A 288 -14.58 -22.43 -6.80
CA GLU A 288 -13.44 -23.30 -7.08
C GLU A 288 -12.39 -22.55 -7.89
N TYR A 289 -11.17 -22.50 -7.38
CA TYR A 289 -10.02 -21.89 -8.06
C TYR A 289 -8.77 -22.75 -7.89
N SER A 290 -8.03 -22.92 -8.98
CA SER A 290 -6.69 -23.48 -9.02
C SER A 290 -5.87 -22.75 -10.06
N GLY A 291 -4.84 -22.03 -9.62
CA GLY A 291 -4.02 -21.22 -10.53
C GLY A 291 -2.97 -20.36 -9.84
N ALA A 292 -2.23 -19.61 -10.64
CA ALA A 292 -1.25 -18.63 -10.16
C ALA A 292 -1.95 -17.38 -9.62
N PHE A 293 -1.26 -16.60 -8.80
CA PHE A 293 -1.73 -15.29 -8.38
C PHE A 293 -0.57 -14.29 -8.37
N VAL A 294 -0.89 -13.00 -8.49
CA VAL A 294 0.06 -11.90 -8.31
C VAL A 294 0.00 -11.46 -6.85
N SER A 295 1.12 -11.09 -6.24
CA SER A 295 1.16 -10.60 -4.86
C SER A 295 1.67 -9.17 -4.77
N GLY A 296 1.17 -8.42 -3.79
CA GLY A 296 1.62 -7.07 -3.45
C GLY A 296 1.19 -6.68 -2.03
N TYR A 297 1.30 -5.38 -1.70
CA TYR A 297 1.14 -4.86 -0.34
C TYR A 297 0.21 -3.64 -0.33
N ASP A 298 -0.68 -3.58 0.66
CA ASP A 298 -1.49 -2.43 0.97
C ASP A 298 -0.61 -1.39 1.67
N LEU A 299 -0.26 -0.32 0.95
CA LEU A 299 0.70 0.67 1.42
C LEU A 299 -0.04 1.85 2.02
N SER A 300 0.27 2.18 3.27
CA SER A 300 0.23 3.58 3.70
C SER A 300 1.55 4.23 3.26
N ALA A 301 1.55 4.96 2.14
CA ALA A 301 2.77 5.58 1.62
C ALA A 301 3.21 6.73 2.54
N GLY A 302 3.97 6.43 3.58
CA GLY A 302 4.44 7.44 4.51
C GLY A 302 5.34 6.92 5.62
N ILE A 303 6.09 7.87 6.19
CA ILE A 303 6.81 7.71 7.44
C ILE A 303 6.31 8.79 8.41
N SER A 304 6.34 8.47 9.70
CA SER A 304 5.96 9.40 10.76
C SER A 304 6.97 9.36 11.90
N MET A 305 7.18 10.52 12.51
CA MET A 305 7.94 10.67 13.75
C MET A 305 7.07 11.39 14.78
N THR A 306 6.97 10.83 15.97
CA THR A 306 6.36 11.48 17.13
C THR A 306 7.44 11.92 18.10
N SER A 307 7.52 13.23 18.36
CA SER A 307 8.42 13.80 19.35
C SER A 307 7.65 14.72 20.30
N SER A 308 7.73 14.45 21.61
CA SER A 308 7.10 15.28 22.65
C SER A 308 5.60 15.60 22.40
N GLY A 309 4.85 14.65 21.82
CA GLY A 309 3.42 14.78 21.51
C GLY A 309 3.10 15.50 20.19
N SER A 310 4.11 15.91 19.41
CA SER A 310 3.94 16.41 18.04
C SER A 310 4.23 15.29 17.05
N VAL A 311 3.43 15.20 15.98
CA VAL A 311 3.61 14.24 14.90
C VAL A 311 4.10 14.98 13.66
N THR A 312 5.18 14.47 13.08
CA THR A 312 5.72 14.91 11.79
C THR A 312 5.55 13.76 10.80
N GLU A 313 4.85 13.99 9.70
CA GLU A 313 4.60 12.99 8.66
C GLU A 313 5.32 13.39 7.37
N GLY A 314 5.71 12.38 6.60
CA GLY A 314 6.38 12.58 5.31
C GLY A 314 6.15 11.43 4.35
N THR A 315 6.28 11.71 3.06
CA THR A 315 6.28 10.69 2.02
C THR A 315 7.72 10.51 1.52
N PRO A 316 8.35 9.37 1.79
CA PRO A 316 9.75 9.16 1.43
C PRO A 316 9.92 9.05 -0.09
N ALA A 317 10.91 9.76 -0.66
CA ALA A 317 11.22 9.68 -2.08
C ALA A 317 11.84 8.34 -2.48
N ALA A 318 12.68 7.77 -1.61
CA ALA A 318 13.39 6.52 -1.87
C ALA A 318 13.81 5.84 -0.55
N LEU A 319 14.02 4.52 -0.62
CA LEU A 319 14.76 3.76 0.38
C LEU A 319 16.19 3.55 -0.12
N PHE A 320 17.16 4.10 0.60
CA PHE A 320 18.58 3.97 0.26
C PHE A 320 19.17 2.71 0.92
N ARG A 321 19.94 1.95 0.14
CA ARG A 321 20.57 0.72 0.59
C ARG A 321 22.08 0.73 0.36
N TYR A 322 22.82 0.40 1.40
CA TYR A 322 24.24 0.05 1.33
C TYR A 322 24.43 -1.36 1.84
N THR A 323 25.21 -2.19 1.13
CA THR A 323 25.53 -3.55 1.55
C THR A 323 27.03 -3.76 1.43
N ASP A 324 27.65 -4.24 2.51
CA ASP A 324 29.02 -4.74 2.52
C ASP A 324 29.07 -6.19 3.01
N ALA A 325 30.27 -6.75 3.17
CA ALA A 325 30.45 -8.15 3.56
C ALA A 325 29.88 -8.51 4.96
N THR A 326 29.53 -7.52 5.78
CA THR A 326 29.13 -7.70 7.17
C THR A 326 27.75 -7.16 7.50
N ARG A 327 27.24 -6.19 6.74
CA ARG A 327 25.97 -5.52 7.04
C ARG A 327 25.26 -5.00 5.80
N THR A 328 23.94 -4.86 5.95
CA THR A 328 23.06 -4.07 5.12
C THR A 328 22.53 -2.89 5.93
N ARG A 329 22.67 -1.71 5.37
CA ARG A 329 22.15 -0.45 5.91
C ARG A 329 21.01 0.05 5.03
N LEU A 330 19.88 0.32 5.66
CA LEU A 330 18.69 0.91 5.08
C LEU A 330 18.53 2.33 5.64
N VAL A 331 18.35 3.32 4.78
CA VAL A 331 18.12 4.72 5.17
C VAL A 331 16.88 5.24 4.45
N ILE A 332 15.96 5.80 5.22
CA ILE A 332 14.74 6.44 4.73
C ILE A 332 14.53 7.76 5.46
N GLY A 333 14.01 8.77 4.78
CA GLY A 333 13.73 10.08 5.38
C GLY A 333 12.56 10.76 4.68
N ASP A 334 12.08 11.85 5.25
CA ASP A 334 10.89 12.57 4.77
C ASP A 334 11.19 13.62 3.70
N ALA A 335 12.45 13.72 3.28
CA ALA A 335 12.86 14.59 2.18
C ALA A 335 12.19 14.15 0.86
N ALA A 336 11.26 14.98 0.36
CA ALA A 336 10.40 14.68 -0.79
C ALA A 336 11.14 14.49 -2.12
N GLU A 337 12.35 15.04 -2.26
CA GLU A 337 13.12 15.04 -3.51
C GLU A 337 14.50 14.36 -3.34
N ALA A 338 14.66 13.50 -2.34
CA ALA A 338 15.93 12.85 -2.08
C ALA A 338 16.34 11.88 -3.20
N SER A 339 17.48 12.14 -3.82
CA SER A 339 18.04 11.35 -4.94
C SER A 339 19.34 10.62 -4.57
N ALA A 340 20.05 11.12 -3.56
CA ALA A 340 21.20 10.52 -2.92
C ALA A 340 20.98 10.43 -1.40
N VAL A 341 21.72 9.56 -0.71
CA VAL A 341 21.54 9.34 0.73
C VAL A 341 21.81 10.59 1.58
N ALA A 342 22.65 11.52 1.12
CA ALA A 342 22.89 12.79 1.81
C ALA A 342 21.69 13.75 1.72
N ASP A 343 20.87 13.63 0.67
CA ASP A 343 19.73 14.52 0.44
C ASP A 343 18.64 14.35 1.51
N VAL A 344 18.63 13.20 2.22
CA VAL A 344 17.69 12.96 3.33
C VAL A 344 17.85 13.98 4.46
N MET A 345 19.03 14.59 4.59
CA MET A 345 19.33 15.62 5.59
C MET A 345 18.60 16.95 5.35
N SER A 346 17.97 17.12 4.18
CA SER A 346 17.13 18.29 3.88
C SER A 346 15.69 18.15 4.40
N GLY A 347 15.30 16.97 4.87
CA GLY A 347 14.00 16.69 5.49
C GLY A 347 13.94 17.11 6.95
N ASN A 348 12.84 16.79 7.63
CA ASN A 348 12.69 16.98 9.06
C ASN A 348 13.36 15.85 9.87
N PHE A 349 13.33 14.61 9.36
CA PHE A 349 13.93 13.46 10.03
C PHE A 349 14.33 12.34 9.08
N ALA A 350 15.25 11.48 9.53
CA ALA A 350 15.61 10.24 8.86
C ALA A 350 15.78 9.09 9.84
N VAL A 351 15.49 7.88 9.36
CA VAL A 351 15.68 6.62 10.07
C VAL A 351 16.71 5.79 9.32
N GLN A 352 17.71 5.31 10.06
CA GLN A 352 18.71 4.37 9.59
C GLN A 352 18.57 3.06 10.37
N VAL A 353 18.56 1.94 9.65
CA VAL A 353 18.62 0.60 10.23
C VAL A 353 19.81 -0.15 9.64
N ASP A 354 20.67 -0.66 10.51
CA ASP A 354 21.75 -1.57 10.16
C ASP A 354 21.38 -2.99 10.63
N LEU A 355 21.46 -3.97 9.74
CA LEU A 355 21.22 -5.39 10.01
C LEU A 355 22.15 -6.29 9.17
N ALA A 356 22.36 -7.55 9.55
CA ALA A 356 23.07 -8.49 8.69
C ALA A 356 22.26 -8.83 7.43
N GLU A 357 22.91 -9.07 6.28
CA GLU A 357 22.21 -9.41 5.03
C GLU A 357 21.36 -10.68 5.17
N THR A 358 21.76 -11.63 6.03
CA THR A 358 21.00 -12.84 6.34
C THR A 358 19.67 -12.60 7.06
N GLN A 359 19.46 -11.39 7.59
CA GLN A 359 18.21 -10.99 8.24
C GLN A 359 17.26 -10.28 7.27
N LEU A 360 17.64 -10.05 6.01
CA LEU A 360 16.69 -9.58 5.00
C LEU A 360 15.63 -10.67 4.76
N GLY A 361 14.37 -10.25 4.63
CA GLY A 361 13.25 -11.17 4.45
C GLY A 361 12.57 -11.62 5.74
N THR A 362 12.95 -11.06 6.89
CA THR A 362 12.37 -11.42 8.21
C THR A 362 11.73 -10.21 8.90
N THR A 363 10.93 -10.51 9.93
CA THR A 363 10.47 -9.55 10.94
C THR A 363 11.30 -9.72 12.19
N ILE A 364 11.82 -8.62 12.72
CA ILE A 364 12.72 -8.58 13.86
C ILE A 364 12.05 -7.77 14.97
N ASP A 365 11.83 -8.39 16.12
CA ASP A 365 11.42 -7.71 17.34
C ASP A 365 12.67 -7.13 18.04
N LEU A 366 12.72 -5.79 18.16
CA LEU A 366 13.84 -5.06 18.73
C LEU A 366 13.98 -5.25 20.23
N SER A 367 12.92 -5.67 20.93
CA SER A 367 12.97 -5.96 22.37
C SER A 367 13.71 -7.25 22.69
N GLU A 368 13.77 -8.18 21.73
CA GLU A 368 14.42 -9.49 21.89
C GLU A 368 15.75 -9.60 21.14
N ASN A 369 15.99 -8.75 20.13
CA ASN A 369 17.06 -8.92 19.14
C ASN A 369 17.93 -7.66 18.93
N SER A 370 18.14 -6.86 19.98
CA SER A 370 18.93 -5.62 19.90
C SER A 370 20.42 -5.81 19.53
N ASP A 371 20.95 -7.03 19.61
CA ASP A 371 22.35 -7.33 19.26
C ASP A 371 22.57 -7.53 17.75
N ILE A 372 21.52 -7.78 16.96
CA ILE A 372 21.61 -8.10 15.52
C ILE A 372 21.07 -6.99 14.60
N VAL A 373 20.43 -5.97 15.18
CA VAL A 373 19.92 -4.79 14.50
C VAL A 373 20.24 -3.55 15.32
N SER A 374 20.76 -2.51 14.67
CA SER A 374 20.88 -1.19 15.27
C SER A 374 20.06 -0.16 14.49
N VAL A 375 19.38 0.71 15.22
CA VAL A 375 18.51 1.75 14.66
C VAL A 375 19.07 3.11 15.07
N SER A 376 18.98 4.09 14.18
CA SER A 376 19.27 5.49 14.48
C SER A 376 18.19 6.37 13.89
N LEU A 377 17.64 7.26 14.72
CA LEU A 377 16.76 8.35 14.33
C LEU A 377 17.57 9.65 14.34
N TYR A 378 17.51 10.39 13.24
CA TYR A 378 18.09 11.72 13.08
C TYR A 378 16.95 12.74 13.00
N ASP A 379 16.86 13.64 13.97
CA ASP A 379 15.90 14.75 13.98
C ASP A 379 16.64 16.03 13.56
N TYR A 380 16.41 16.46 12.32
CA TYR A 380 17.07 17.63 11.72
C TYR A 380 16.48 18.96 12.22
N ASN A 381 15.26 18.95 12.78
CA ASN A 381 14.66 20.15 13.38
C ASN A 381 15.18 20.41 14.80
N ALA A 382 15.34 19.35 15.59
CA ALA A 382 15.87 19.42 16.95
C ALA A 382 17.41 19.35 16.99
N TYR A 383 18.05 19.01 15.87
CA TYR A 383 19.48 18.75 15.76
C TYR A 383 19.97 17.65 16.72
N THR A 384 19.22 16.55 16.80
CA THR A 384 19.54 15.43 17.70
C THR A 384 19.55 14.09 16.98
N ALA A 385 20.30 13.13 17.54
CA ALA A 385 20.31 11.74 17.10
C ALA A 385 19.97 10.81 18.27
N SER A 386 19.16 9.78 18.01
CA SER A 386 18.71 8.81 18.99
C SER A 386 18.97 7.39 18.48
N SER A 387 19.54 6.53 19.31
CA SER A 387 19.84 5.13 18.91
C SER A 387 19.46 4.09 19.96
N ALA A 388 19.13 4.52 21.18
CA ALA A 388 18.67 3.62 22.24
C ALA A 388 17.17 3.37 22.08
N VAL A 389 16.81 2.12 21.81
CA VAL A 389 15.43 1.68 21.55
C VAL A 389 14.84 0.97 22.76
N SER A 390 13.57 1.25 23.05
CA SER A 390 12.84 0.60 24.15
C SER A 390 12.04 -0.61 23.67
N SER A 391 11.47 -0.53 22.46
CA SER A 391 10.62 -1.55 21.84
C SER A 391 10.40 -1.24 20.36
N GLY A 392 9.96 -2.22 19.59
CA GLY A 392 9.55 -2.00 18.21
C GLY A 392 9.82 -3.19 17.31
N THR A 393 9.46 -3.04 16.05
CA THR A 393 9.69 -4.04 15.01
C THR A 393 10.33 -3.41 13.79
N VAL A 394 11.16 -4.20 13.10
CA VAL A 394 11.62 -3.93 11.74
C VAL A 394 11.32 -5.15 10.89
N SER A 395 10.64 -4.95 9.77
CA SER A 395 10.27 -6.01 8.84
C SER A 395 10.82 -5.72 7.45
N THR A 396 11.41 -6.73 6.83
CA THR A 396 11.81 -6.67 5.42
C THR A 396 11.29 -7.89 4.69
N LYS A 397 10.90 -7.72 3.43
CA LYS A 397 10.51 -8.84 2.56
C LYS A 397 10.90 -8.59 1.11
N THR A 398 11.66 -9.51 0.54
CA THR A 398 12.01 -9.45 -0.89
C THR A 398 10.79 -9.78 -1.72
N LEU A 399 10.54 -8.93 -2.72
CA LEU A 399 9.44 -9.08 -3.67
C LEU A 399 9.87 -9.98 -4.84
N SER A 400 8.89 -10.53 -5.57
CA SER A 400 9.13 -11.42 -6.71
C SER A 400 9.86 -10.73 -7.87
N ASP A 401 9.75 -9.40 -7.98
CA ASP A 401 10.43 -8.56 -8.97
C ASP A 401 11.85 -8.11 -8.52
N GLY A 402 12.29 -8.53 -7.33
CA GLY A 402 13.56 -8.12 -6.74
C GLY A 402 13.51 -6.79 -5.95
N GLY A 403 12.34 -6.16 -5.84
CA GLY A 403 12.09 -5.05 -4.93
C GLY A 403 12.10 -5.47 -3.46
N LEU A 404 11.96 -4.50 -2.57
CA LEU A 404 11.96 -4.70 -1.13
C LEU A 404 10.71 -4.05 -0.53
N TYR A 405 9.97 -4.80 0.26
CA TYR A 405 9.06 -4.27 1.28
C TYR A 405 9.86 -4.02 2.56
N TYR A 406 9.70 -2.84 3.15
CA TYR A 406 10.35 -2.41 4.37
C TYR A 406 9.33 -1.71 5.28
N SER A 407 9.18 -2.17 6.52
CA SER A 407 8.43 -1.44 7.53
C SER A 407 9.15 -1.41 8.85
N PHE A 408 8.78 -0.41 9.64
CA PHE A 408 9.29 -0.22 10.98
C PHE A 408 8.23 0.44 11.85
N ASP A 409 8.20 0.08 13.12
CA ASP A 409 7.48 0.76 14.19
C ASP A 409 8.37 0.68 15.42
N ILE A 410 8.92 1.80 15.86
CA ILE A 410 10.04 1.85 16.80
C ILE A 410 9.78 2.93 17.83
N THR A 411 9.99 2.58 19.10
CA THR A 411 10.00 3.53 20.21
C THR A 411 11.40 3.62 20.81
N PHE A 412 11.88 4.84 21.02
CA PHE A 412 13.17 5.16 21.60
C PHE A 412 13.08 5.47 23.09
N ASP A 413 14.17 5.25 23.83
CA ASP A 413 14.24 5.46 25.29
C ASP A 413 13.97 6.92 25.71
N ASN A 414 14.22 7.88 24.81
CA ASN A 414 13.91 9.29 25.04
C ASN A 414 12.43 9.64 24.82
N GLY A 415 11.57 8.65 24.55
CA GLY A 415 10.14 8.80 24.33
C GLY A 415 9.75 9.19 22.90
N TYR A 416 10.68 9.20 21.95
CA TYR A 416 10.38 9.43 20.55
C TYR A 416 9.87 8.12 19.94
N SER A 417 8.98 8.20 18.96
CA SER A 417 8.61 7.03 18.16
C SER A 417 8.64 7.35 16.67
N VAL A 418 8.94 6.33 15.86
CA VAL A 418 8.91 6.42 14.41
C VAL A 418 8.21 5.19 13.84
N SER A 419 7.41 5.42 12.82
CA SER A 419 6.78 4.33 12.07
C SER A 419 6.80 4.65 10.59
N GLY A 420 6.73 3.61 9.76
CA GLY A 420 6.65 3.81 8.33
C GLY A 420 6.67 2.52 7.55
N GLU A 421 6.19 2.62 6.33
CA GLU A 421 6.15 1.53 5.35
C GLU A 421 6.68 2.05 4.02
N TRP A 422 7.42 1.19 3.32
CA TRP A 422 7.95 1.48 2.01
C TRP A 422 8.00 0.20 1.16
N THR A 423 7.72 0.33 -0.13
CA THR A 423 7.93 -0.75 -1.09
C THR A 423 8.49 -0.21 -2.40
N GLY A 424 9.35 -1.01 -3.04
CA GLY A 424 9.89 -0.68 -4.37
C GLY A 424 11.33 -1.14 -4.57
N THR A 425 11.99 -0.56 -5.58
CA THR A 425 13.42 -0.79 -5.83
C THR A 425 14.27 0.17 -5.01
N THR A 426 15.22 -0.37 -4.24
CA THR A 426 16.11 0.44 -3.38
C THR A 426 17.15 1.20 -4.19
N THR A 427 17.49 2.41 -3.76
CA THR A 427 18.58 3.20 -4.35
C THR A 427 19.91 2.82 -3.68
N ALA A 428 20.85 2.27 -4.44
CA ALA A 428 22.14 1.87 -3.90
C ALA A 428 23.07 3.07 -3.65
N PHE A 429 23.85 3.03 -2.57
CA PHE A 429 24.96 3.96 -2.33
C PHE A 429 26.22 3.21 -1.89
N THR A 430 27.41 3.78 -2.13
CA THR A 430 28.70 3.09 -1.94
C THR A 430 29.59 3.68 -0.86
N GLU A 431 29.32 4.91 -0.43
CA GLU A 431 30.09 5.62 0.60
C GLU A 431 29.19 5.93 1.79
N LEU A 432 29.67 5.64 3.00
CA LEU A 432 28.93 5.94 4.22
C LEU A 432 28.90 7.44 4.43
N VAL A 433 27.71 7.99 4.62
CA VAL A 433 27.50 9.40 4.94
C VAL A 433 27.19 9.54 6.42
N ASP A 434 27.77 10.55 7.06
CA ASP A 434 27.39 10.93 8.42
C ASP A 434 26.10 11.75 8.36
N LEU A 435 25.02 11.15 8.87
CA LEU A 435 23.68 11.75 8.88
C LEU A 435 23.41 12.53 10.16
N THR A 436 24.38 12.62 11.08
CA THR A 436 24.22 13.29 12.37
C THR A 436 23.90 14.77 12.18
N PRO A 437 22.74 15.26 12.66
CA PRO A 437 22.41 16.67 12.60
C PRO A 437 23.43 17.52 13.35
N VAL A 438 23.82 18.65 12.77
CA VAL A 438 24.70 19.63 13.40
C VAL A 438 23.90 20.90 13.64
N GLU A 439 23.78 21.32 14.90
CA GLU A 439 23.13 22.57 15.25
C GLU A 439 23.85 23.76 14.56
N PRO A 440 23.15 24.58 13.77
CA PRO A 440 23.74 25.75 13.14
C PRO A 440 24.30 26.70 14.21
N VAL A 441 25.51 27.21 14.00
CA VAL A 441 26.07 28.23 14.88
C VAL A 441 25.22 29.49 14.79
N VAL A 442 24.48 29.81 15.86
CA VAL A 442 23.69 31.05 15.91
C VAL A 442 24.64 32.24 16.10
N PRO A 443 24.71 33.20 15.16
CA PRO A 443 25.64 34.31 15.25
C PRO A 443 25.29 35.25 16.40
N LYS A 444 26.16 35.33 17.41
CA LYS A 444 25.89 36.06 18.66
C LYS A 444 27.14 36.67 19.27
N LEU A 445 26.92 37.76 19.99
CA LEU A 445 27.85 38.34 20.94
C LEU A 445 27.26 38.23 22.34
N ILE A 446 28.00 37.59 23.24
CA ILE A 446 27.58 37.33 24.62
C ILE A 446 28.66 37.82 25.58
N ILE A 447 28.26 38.52 26.65
CA ILE A 447 29.11 38.79 27.80
C ILE A 447 28.51 38.08 29.01
N THR A 448 29.27 37.18 29.61
CA THR A 448 28.89 36.47 30.84
C THR A 448 29.73 36.94 32.01
N SER A 449 29.17 36.90 33.22
CA SER A 449 29.93 37.07 34.45
C SER A 449 30.84 35.87 34.70
N SER A 450 31.80 36.03 35.62
CA SER A 450 32.71 34.96 36.04
C SER A 450 32.01 33.72 36.62
N ASP A 451 30.75 33.84 37.06
CA ASP A 451 29.92 32.73 37.55
C ASP A 451 29.05 32.07 36.46
N GLY A 452 29.14 32.54 35.21
CA GLY A 452 28.41 32.01 34.06
C GLY A 452 27.07 32.68 33.76
N SER A 453 26.64 33.68 34.54
CA SER A 453 25.38 34.39 34.25
C SER A 453 25.51 35.27 33.01
N VAL A 454 24.51 35.27 32.12
CA VAL A 454 24.48 36.16 30.95
C VAL A 454 24.18 37.59 31.40
N LEU A 455 25.13 38.50 31.14
CA LEU A 455 25.01 39.94 31.46
C LEU A 455 24.57 40.76 30.24
N TYR A 456 24.96 40.31 29.05
CA TYR A 456 24.63 40.94 27.79
C TYR A 456 24.62 39.92 26.66
N GLU A 457 23.65 40.04 25.76
CA GLU A 457 23.50 39.18 24.60
C GLU A 457 22.93 39.98 23.44
N ARG A 458 23.51 39.81 22.25
CA ARG A 458 23.01 40.36 20.99
C ARG A 458 23.20 39.38 19.85
N ASP A 459 22.23 39.40 18.94
CA ASP A 459 22.36 38.74 17.67
C ASP A 459 23.29 39.55 16.75
N ILE A 460 24.16 38.85 16.04
CA ILE A 460 24.98 39.44 14.99
C ILE A 460 24.20 39.23 13.69
N VAL A 461 23.71 40.30 13.11
CA VAL A 461 22.83 40.25 11.93
C VAL A 461 23.62 40.27 10.62
N ARG A 462 24.88 40.71 10.65
CA ARG A 462 25.72 40.83 9.46
C ARG A 462 27.20 40.84 9.84
N LEU A 463 28.02 40.12 9.07
CA LEU A 463 29.47 40.26 9.10
C LEU A 463 29.91 41.14 7.94
N GLU A 464 30.59 42.24 8.25
CA GLU A 464 31.30 43.04 7.24
C GLU A 464 32.79 42.88 7.48
N VAL A 465 33.54 42.52 6.45
CA VAL A 465 34.99 42.29 6.55
C VAL A 465 35.68 43.19 5.54
N ARG A 466 36.84 43.75 5.87
CA ARG A 466 37.75 44.35 4.89
C ARG A 466 39.15 43.78 5.09
N LYS A 467 39.95 43.77 4.02
CA LYS A 467 41.37 43.47 4.06
C LYS A 467 42.15 44.76 3.80
N GLU A 468 43.27 44.93 4.46
CA GLU A 468 44.22 45.99 4.17
C GLU A 468 45.60 45.36 4.03
N ASN A 469 46.17 45.44 2.83
CA ASN A 469 47.51 44.96 2.51
C ASN A 469 48.54 45.94 3.08
N ASP A 470 49.68 45.42 3.54
CA ASP A 470 50.76 46.25 4.10
C ASP A 470 50.29 47.20 5.23
N TYR A 471 49.27 46.79 6.00
CA TYR A 471 48.74 47.58 7.10
C TYR A 471 49.84 47.90 8.12
N SER A 472 50.03 49.19 8.37
CA SER A 472 51.09 49.70 9.24
C SER A 472 50.58 49.97 10.65
N LEU A 473 50.54 48.91 11.47
CA LEU A 473 50.20 49.00 12.89
C LEU A 473 51.20 49.94 13.59
N ARG A 474 50.69 51.01 14.21
CA ARG A 474 51.48 52.04 14.92
C ARG A 474 52.61 52.67 14.10
N GLY A 475 52.41 52.85 12.79
CA GLY A 475 53.38 53.49 11.91
C GLY A 475 54.33 52.54 11.19
N GLY A 476 54.19 51.22 11.41
CA GLY A 476 54.98 50.18 10.74
C GLY A 476 56.33 49.92 11.41
N THR A 477 57.11 48.98 10.87
CA THR A 477 58.43 48.63 11.42
C THR A 477 59.47 49.70 11.03
N PRO A 478 60.25 50.31 11.97
CA PRO A 478 60.47 49.97 13.38
C PRO A 478 59.83 50.97 14.37
N ASP A 479 58.86 51.75 13.94
CA ASP A 479 58.34 52.89 14.68
C ASP A 479 57.43 52.45 15.83
N TYR A 480 57.69 52.96 17.05
CA TYR A 480 56.81 52.84 18.22
C TYR A 480 56.34 51.41 18.60
N GLY A 481 57.12 50.38 18.30
CA GLY A 481 56.72 48.98 18.52
C GLY A 481 55.66 48.50 17.52
N GLY A 482 55.64 49.11 16.34
CA GLY A 482 54.74 48.82 15.23
C GLY A 482 55.21 47.65 14.36
N ALA A 483 54.30 47.20 13.51
CA ALA A 483 54.51 46.10 12.57
C ALA A 483 53.78 46.40 11.27
N THR A 484 54.29 45.85 10.16
CA THR A 484 53.62 45.92 8.85
C THR A 484 53.25 44.52 8.42
N PHE A 485 51.97 44.29 8.15
CA PHE A 485 51.42 42.99 7.75
C PHE A 485 50.06 43.17 7.06
N ASP A 486 49.65 42.21 6.25
CA ASP A 486 48.28 42.17 5.73
C ASP A 486 47.30 41.87 6.88
N ALA A 487 46.26 42.68 7.03
CA ALA A 487 45.31 42.56 8.12
C ALA A 487 43.86 42.44 7.63
N TYR A 488 43.09 41.59 8.29
CA TYR A 488 41.63 41.63 8.22
C TYR A 488 41.07 42.50 9.33
N PHE A 489 40.03 43.26 9.01
CA PHE A 489 39.21 44.01 9.94
C PHE A 489 37.77 43.50 9.84
N ILE A 490 37.31 42.90 10.92
CA ILE A 490 36.07 42.15 11.01
C ILE A 490 35.09 42.95 11.89
N TYR A 491 33.97 43.35 11.30
CA TYR A 491 32.93 44.14 11.94
C TYR A 491 31.71 43.24 12.21
N PHE A 492 31.37 43.08 13.49
CA PHE A 492 30.24 42.27 13.91
C PHE A 492 29.01 43.16 14.04
N ARG A 493 28.18 43.26 12.99
CA ARG A 493 27.01 44.14 13.02
C ARG A 493 25.93 43.55 13.90
N THR A 494 25.50 44.29 14.91
CA THR A 494 24.39 43.87 15.78
C THR A 494 23.05 44.41 15.28
N ASP A 495 21.96 43.82 15.77
CA ASP A 495 20.57 44.27 15.56
C ASP A 495 20.28 45.73 15.98
N THR A 496 21.17 46.36 16.75
CA THR A 496 21.02 47.74 17.27
C THR A 496 21.98 48.76 16.66
N ASP A 497 22.80 48.36 15.68
CA ASP A 497 23.79 49.22 15.06
C ASP A 497 23.11 50.40 14.33
N LYS A 498 23.39 51.62 14.80
CA LYS A 498 23.04 52.86 14.08
C LYS A 498 24.01 53.04 12.92
N ASN A 499 23.53 53.62 11.82
CA ASN A 499 24.11 53.79 10.46
C ASN A 499 25.63 53.99 10.24
N SER A 500 26.50 54.06 11.25
CA SER A 500 27.96 54.18 11.11
C SER A 500 28.68 52.90 11.53
N LEU A 501 29.05 52.06 10.54
CA LEU A 501 29.84 50.82 10.71
C LEU A 501 31.13 51.01 11.53
N GLU A 502 31.82 52.14 11.36
CA GLU A 502 33.10 52.41 12.04
C GLU A 502 32.94 52.90 13.48
N SER A 503 31.70 53.03 13.97
CA SER A 503 31.44 53.46 15.35
C SER A 503 31.62 52.27 16.31
N THR A 504 32.79 52.18 16.94
CA THR A 504 33.09 51.15 17.94
C THR A 504 32.22 51.22 19.20
N LEU A 505 31.41 52.26 19.36
CA LEU A 505 30.35 52.33 20.37
C LEU A 505 29.23 51.31 20.13
N PHE A 506 28.94 50.97 18.87
CA PHE A 506 27.84 50.08 18.51
C PHE A 506 28.34 48.79 17.87
N THR A 507 29.33 48.90 16.98
CA THR A 507 29.85 47.78 16.21
C THR A 507 31.20 47.30 16.80
N PRO A 508 31.27 46.11 17.39
CA PRO A 508 32.52 45.46 17.74
C PRO A 508 33.40 45.26 16.51
N LEU A 509 34.68 45.61 16.65
CA LEU A 509 35.68 45.50 15.58
C LEU A 509 36.85 44.65 16.05
N LEU A 510 37.16 43.59 15.31
CA LEU A 510 38.34 42.75 15.50
C LEU A 510 39.30 42.90 14.32
N MET A 511 40.56 43.23 14.59
CA MET A 511 41.66 43.23 13.63
C MET A 511 42.56 42.03 13.90
N LEU A 512 42.85 41.26 12.85
CA LEU A 512 43.74 40.10 12.88
C LEU A 512 44.69 40.10 11.68
N PRO A 513 45.90 39.54 11.80
CA PRO A 513 46.76 39.27 10.65
C PRO A 513 46.10 38.22 9.75
N THR A 514 46.29 38.34 8.44
CA THR A 514 45.77 37.32 7.50
C THR A 514 46.41 35.94 7.71
N SER A 515 47.64 35.91 8.24
CA SER A 515 48.44 34.69 8.44
C SER A 515 47.87 33.71 9.48
N ILE A 516 46.94 34.16 10.33
CA ILE A 516 46.31 33.31 11.36
C ILE A 516 44.90 32.85 10.97
N VAL A 517 44.37 33.30 9.83
CA VAL A 517 43.08 32.85 9.30
C VAL A 517 43.23 31.47 8.64
N SER A 518 42.28 30.58 8.86
CA SER A 518 42.25 29.19 8.37
C SER A 518 43.45 28.34 8.81
N THR A 519 44.02 28.62 9.99
CA THR A 519 45.15 27.86 10.57
C THR A 519 44.84 27.27 11.96
N GLY A 520 43.58 27.30 12.37
CA GLY A 520 43.10 26.74 13.64
C GLY A 520 42.87 27.81 14.72
N ASN A 521 42.80 27.36 15.99
CA ASN A 521 42.60 28.23 17.14
C ASN A 521 43.94 28.81 17.62
N HIS A 522 44.00 30.13 17.81
CA HIS A 522 45.18 30.87 18.23
C HIS A 522 44.99 31.50 19.60
N ASP A 523 46.01 31.40 20.45
CA ASP A 523 46.12 32.20 21.67
C ASP A 523 46.66 33.58 21.28
N LEU A 524 45.83 34.61 21.44
CA LEU A 524 46.17 35.97 21.07
C LEU A 524 47.08 36.65 22.12
N ALA A 525 47.31 36.03 23.28
CA ALA A 525 48.30 36.49 24.25
C ALA A 525 49.75 36.16 23.83
N ASP A 526 49.95 35.23 22.89
CA ASP A 526 51.26 34.75 22.46
C ASP A 526 51.89 35.60 21.33
N GLY A 527 52.04 36.91 21.58
CA GLY A 527 52.81 37.81 20.71
C GLY A 527 52.22 38.08 19.32
N THR A 528 50.98 37.67 19.06
CA THR A 528 50.25 37.98 17.82
C THR A 528 49.88 39.47 17.80
N ASN A 529 49.98 40.15 16.66
CA ASN A 529 49.48 41.53 16.53
C ASN A 529 47.97 41.51 16.30
N TRP A 530 47.15 42.06 17.19
CA TRP A 530 45.69 42.03 17.06
C TRP A 530 45.03 43.18 17.81
N ASN A 531 43.79 43.50 17.48
CA ASN A 531 43.08 44.56 18.17
C ASN A 531 41.59 44.30 18.21
N PHE A 532 40.99 44.35 19.39
CA PHE A 532 39.55 44.31 19.57
C PHE A 532 39.04 45.62 20.17
N LYS A 533 38.09 46.26 19.51
CA LYS A 533 37.47 47.53 19.94
C LYS A 533 35.98 47.36 20.16
N TYR A 534 35.52 47.69 21.36
CA TYR A 534 34.11 47.81 21.67
C TYR A 534 33.86 48.78 22.83
N GLN A 535 33.41 49.99 22.52
CA GLN A 535 33.14 51.08 23.47
C GLN A 535 31.73 51.02 24.08
N GLY A 536 30.82 50.22 23.52
CA GLY A 536 29.41 50.18 23.94
C GLY A 536 29.17 49.76 25.38
N HIS A 537 30.10 49.03 26.00
CA HIS A 537 29.89 48.39 27.31
C HIS A 537 31.01 48.66 28.30
N THR A 538 31.42 49.92 28.46
CA THR A 538 32.41 50.36 29.47
C THR A 538 31.96 50.15 30.93
N GLY A 539 30.84 49.45 31.19
CA GLY A 539 30.43 48.96 32.51
C GLY A 539 30.46 47.44 32.66
N LEU A 540 30.59 46.68 31.57
CA LEU A 540 30.70 45.22 31.58
C LEU A 540 32.12 44.76 31.24
N LEU A 541 32.84 45.52 30.42
CA LEU A 541 34.25 45.33 30.13
C LEU A 541 35.02 46.50 30.73
N SER A 542 36.19 46.22 31.31
CA SER A 542 37.02 47.21 31.99
C SER A 542 37.66 48.24 31.05
N ARG A 543 37.69 47.92 29.75
CA ARG A 543 38.32 48.73 28.70
C ARG A 543 37.48 48.71 27.44
N SER A 544 37.62 49.76 26.65
CA SER A 544 36.99 49.87 25.33
C SER A 544 37.82 49.25 24.19
N GLU A 545 39.06 48.91 24.48
CA GLU A 545 40.03 48.41 23.52
C GLU A 545 40.99 47.44 24.20
N PHE A 546 41.16 46.29 23.57
CA PHE A 546 42.10 45.23 23.94
C PHE A 546 43.00 44.95 22.73
N LEU A 547 44.28 44.72 22.98
CA LEU A 547 45.29 44.48 21.96
C LEU A 547 46.51 43.81 22.59
N GLU A 548 47.48 43.42 21.76
CA GLU A 548 48.73 42.88 22.24
C GLU A 548 49.49 43.85 23.15
N ASN A 549 50.34 43.29 24.01
CA ASN A 549 51.30 44.09 24.77
C ASN A 549 52.42 44.52 23.82
N TYR A 550 52.83 45.79 23.88
CA TYR A 550 53.86 46.31 22.99
C TYR A 550 54.77 47.31 23.70
N THR A 551 55.98 47.47 23.16
CA THR A 551 56.98 48.39 23.70
C THR A 551 57.20 49.54 22.73
N SER A 552 57.12 50.78 23.22
CA SER A 552 57.38 51.98 22.44
C SER A 552 58.38 52.86 23.18
N GLY A 553 59.60 52.96 22.63
CA GLY A 553 60.71 53.63 23.31
C GLY A 553 61.02 52.99 24.66
N THR A 554 60.92 53.77 25.74
CA THR A 554 61.15 53.31 27.13
C THR A 554 59.87 52.88 27.86
N TYR A 555 58.74 52.80 27.16
CA TYR A 555 57.43 52.47 27.73
C TYR A 555 56.98 51.08 27.28
N GLU A 556 56.51 50.25 28.21
CA GLU A 556 55.83 48.99 27.90
C GLU A 556 54.34 49.18 28.17
N TYR A 557 53.50 48.87 27.18
CA TYR A 557 52.05 49.02 27.26
C TYR A 557 51.39 47.65 27.43
N TYR A 558 50.58 47.55 28.49
CA TYR A 558 49.88 46.34 28.86
C TYR A 558 48.39 46.50 28.62
N ASN A 559 47.88 45.81 27.60
CA ASN A 559 46.49 45.86 27.15
C ASN A 559 45.91 44.47 26.86
N CYS A 560 46.75 43.43 26.87
CA CYS A 560 46.36 42.07 26.54
C CYS A 560 45.80 41.37 27.78
N PRO A 561 44.58 40.82 27.69
CA PRO A 561 44.08 39.91 28.71
C PRO A 561 44.91 38.61 28.78
N TYR A 562 44.83 37.92 29.92
CA TYR A 562 45.53 36.64 30.10
C TYR A 562 44.95 35.52 29.24
N ASN A 563 43.62 35.48 29.11
CA ASN A 563 42.92 34.46 28.34
C ASN A 563 42.21 35.15 27.18
N VAL A 564 42.78 35.06 25.99
CA VAL A 564 42.18 35.59 24.77
C VAL A 564 42.53 34.68 23.61
N SER A 565 41.52 34.24 22.86
CA SER A 565 41.72 33.30 21.76
C SER A 565 40.78 33.60 20.61
N VAL A 566 41.21 33.19 19.43
CA VAL A 566 40.40 33.28 18.21
C VAL A 566 40.61 32.07 17.32
N SER A 567 39.51 31.57 16.77
CA SER A 567 39.51 30.66 15.63
C SER A 567 38.77 31.33 14.48
N VAL A 568 39.40 31.40 13.31
CA VAL A 568 38.78 31.88 12.08
C VAL A 568 39.05 30.86 10.99
N SER A 569 38.01 30.32 10.35
CA SER A 569 38.11 29.54 9.11
C SER A 569 37.27 30.17 8.02
N VAL A 570 37.76 30.06 6.79
CA VAL A 570 37.05 30.51 5.59
C VAL A 570 37.07 29.39 4.56
N GLU A 571 35.95 28.74 4.34
CA GLU A 571 35.74 27.71 3.31
C GLU A 571 34.50 28.05 2.49
N ASN A 572 34.60 27.96 1.17
CA ASN A 572 33.49 28.30 0.25
C ASN A 572 32.83 29.64 0.56
N LYS A 573 33.63 30.63 1.00
CA LYS A 573 33.22 31.99 1.39
C LYS A 573 32.32 32.06 2.64
N ILE A 574 32.15 30.95 3.35
CA ILE A 574 31.56 30.89 4.68
C ILE A 574 32.67 31.17 5.69
N TRP A 575 32.45 32.17 6.55
CA TRP A 575 33.35 32.51 7.64
C TRP A 575 32.83 31.87 8.92
N ASP A 576 33.65 31.06 9.58
CA ASP A 576 33.39 30.60 10.94
C ASP A 576 34.35 31.29 11.89
N ILE A 577 33.80 32.04 12.84
CA ILE A 577 34.56 32.85 13.77
C ILE A 577 34.12 32.54 15.19
N VAL A 578 35.09 32.19 16.03
CA VAL A 578 34.91 32.14 17.48
C VAL A 578 36.00 33.00 18.11
N PHE A 579 35.61 34.11 18.72
CA PHE A 579 36.50 34.95 19.52
C PHE A 579 36.06 34.89 20.98
N THR A 580 36.99 34.57 21.89
CA THR A 580 36.71 34.52 23.33
C THR A 580 37.79 35.24 24.10
N MET A 581 37.36 36.03 25.09
CA MET A 581 38.25 36.82 25.93
C MET A 581 37.71 36.89 27.36
N THR A 582 38.53 36.58 28.36
CA THR A 582 38.25 36.96 29.75
C THR A 582 38.82 38.35 30.00
N ASP A 583 37.99 39.32 30.39
CA ASP A 583 38.43 40.68 30.76
C ASP A 583 39.18 40.66 32.11
N ARG A 584 40.41 40.15 32.06
CA ARG A 584 41.35 40.04 33.17
C ARG A 584 42.77 40.04 32.62
N GLY A 585 43.63 40.91 33.13
CA GLY A 585 45.01 41.02 32.68
C GLY A 585 45.82 42.00 33.51
N MET A 586 47.12 42.10 33.20
CA MET A 586 47.90 43.27 33.58
C MET A 586 47.51 44.41 32.64
N PHE A 587 47.09 45.55 33.20
CA PHE A 587 46.70 46.71 32.42
C PHE A 587 47.45 47.97 32.86
N GLY A 588 47.79 48.81 31.88
CA GLY A 588 48.43 50.11 32.11
C GLY A 588 49.74 50.26 31.36
N THR A 589 50.60 51.14 31.86
CA THR A 589 51.89 51.43 31.24
C THR A 589 52.99 51.26 32.26
N LYS A 590 54.03 50.53 31.88
CA LYS A 590 55.27 50.45 32.63
C LYS A 590 56.24 51.52 32.16
N ASN A 591 56.70 52.34 33.08
CA ASN A 591 57.78 53.31 32.88
C ASN A 591 58.42 53.65 34.23
N MET A 592 59.33 54.63 34.26
CA MET A 592 60.06 55.00 35.48
C MET A 592 59.17 55.51 36.64
N TRP A 593 57.89 55.81 36.39
CA TRP A 593 56.93 56.37 37.34
C TRP A 593 55.68 55.52 37.57
N SER A 594 55.46 54.46 36.78
CA SER A 594 54.25 53.64 36.85
C SER A 594 54.52 52.18 36.53
N GLU A 595 53.83 51.29 37.23
CA GLU A 595 53.80 49.86 36.97
C GLU A 595 52.38 49.45 36.55
N PRO A 596 52.21 48.55 35.56
CA PRO A 596 50.91 48.01 35.22
C PRO A 596 50.31 47.31 36.45
N GLN A 597 48.99 47.33 36.55
CA GLN A 597 48.26 46.70 37.66
C GLN A 597 47.40 45.57 37.13
N GLU A 598 47.26 44.51 37.92
CA GLU A 598 46.27 43.50 37.61
C GLU A 598 44.86 44.09 37.76
N GLY A 599 44.04 43.90 36.74
CA GLY A 599 42.69 44.47 36.70
C GLY A 599 41.79 43.73 35.72
N GLY A 600 40.59 44.27 35.52
CA GLY A 600 39.55 43.67 34.70
C GLY A 600 38.29 43.33 35.48
N SER A 601 37.15 43.25 34.79
CA SER A 601 35.87 42.86 35.39
C SER A 601 35.80 41.37 35.75
N GLY A 602 36.60 40.52 35.10
CA GLY A 602 36.50 39.06 35.16
C GLY A 602 35.39 38.48 34.28
N ASN A 603 34.64 39.32 33.57
CA ASN A 603 33.60 38.88 32.64
C ASN A 603 34.21 38.25 31.38
N ILE A 604 33.47 37.34 30.74
CA ILE A 604 33.89 36.64 29.54
C ILE A 604 33.09 37.16 28.35
N LEU A 605 33.77 37.68 27.34
CA LEU A 605 33.20 38.02 26.05
C LEU A 605 33.38 36.84 25.11
N THR A 606 32.29 36.39 24.49
CA THR A 606 32.29 35.39 23.42
C THR A 606 31.54 35.95 22.21
N ILE A 607 32.18 35.87 21.05
CA ILE A 607 31.60 36.19 19.76
C ILE A 607 31.63 34.92 18.92
N LYS A 608 30.47 34.53 18.38
CA LYS A 608 30.32 33.42 17.44
C LYS A 608 29.68 33.92 16.16
N TRP A 609 30.22 33.52 15.02
CA TRP A 609 29.63 33.77 13.71
C TRP A 609 29.87 32.55 12.83
N SER A 610 28.86 32.15 12.06
CA SER A 610 29.00 31.26 10.91
C SER A 610 28.13 31.82 9.79
N GLY A 611 28.69 32.02 8.62
CA GLY A 611 27.97 32.55 7.46
C GLY A 611 28.84 33.41 6.55
N GLY A 612 28.26 33.86 5.43
CA GLY A 612 28.95 34.69 4.46
C GLY A 612 29.29 36.09 5.00
N ALA A 613 30.49 36.58 4.68
CA ALA A 613 30.81 37.98 4.85
C ALA A 613 30.14 38.81 3.74
N THR A 614 29.79 40.04 4.05
CA THR A 614 29.18 40.97 3.09
C THR A 614 30.11 42.15 2.80
N ASN A 615 29.90 42.82 1.67
CA ASN A 615 30.72 43.97 1.26
C ASN A 615 30.83 45.01 2.37
N TYR A 616 32.07 45.41 2.65
CA TYR A 616 32.40 46.49 3.57
C TYR A 616 31.78 47.81 3.09
N THR A 617 31.01 48.46 3.97
CA THR A 617 30.27 49.69 3.65
C THR A 617 30.88 50.96 4.26
N GLY A 618 32.04 50.86 4.90
CA GLY A 618 32.70 51.99 5.56
C GLY A 618 33.56 52.84 4.61
N SER A 619 34.40 53.69 5.20
CA SER A 619 35.21 54.70 4.53
C SER A 619 36.71 54.40 4.47
N LYS A 620 37.16 53.32 5.12
CA LYS A 620 38.57 52.89 5.10
C LYS A 620 38.92 52.11 3.83
N ASP A 621 40.21 51.97 3.60
CA ASP A 621 40.75 51.17 2.50
C ASP A 621 40.29 49.70 2.63
N ASN A 622 39.99 49.10 1.49
CA ASN A 622 39.58 47.70 1.39
C ASN A 622 40.18 47.07 0.14
N ASP A 623 41.12 46.17 0.36
CA ASP A 623 41.80 45.39 -0.67
C ASP A 623 41.10 44.06 -0.97
N MET A 624 39.98 43.74 -0.32
CA MET A 624 39.14 42.61 -0.74
C MET A 624 38.39 42.98 -2.02
N SER A 625 38.42 42.08 -2.99
CA SER A 625 37.61 42.12 -4.20
C SER A 625 36.15 41.74 -3.93
N ASP A 626 35.23 42.23 -4.75
CA ASP A 626 33.79 41.90 -4.63
C ASP A 626 33.53 40.38 -4.72
N ASP A 627 34.33 39.64 -5.49
CA ASP A 627 34.21 38.19 -5.68
C ASP A 627 34.56 37.39 -4.39
N GLU A 628 35.32 37.98 -3.47
CA GLU A 628 35.64 37.39 -2.16
C GLU A 628 34.47 37.48 -1.17
N TYR A 629 33.45 38.30 -1.45
CA TYR A 629 32.23 38.42 -0.62
C TYR A 629 31.05 37.62 -1.18
N MET A 630 30.95 37.48 -2.50
CA MET A 630 29.76 36.94 -3.15
C MET A 630 29.67 35.42 -3.02
N TYR A 631 28.74 34.92 -2.20
CA TYR A 631 28.27 33.53 -2.26
C TYR A 631 27.53 33.33 -3.60
N ILE A 632 28.12 32.58 -4.53
CA ILE A 632 27.40 32.12 -5.72
C ILE A 632 26.66 30.87 -5.23
N VAL A 633 25.34 30.97 -5.11
CA VAL A 633 24.49 29.79 -5.05
C VAL A 633 24.59 29.15 -6.43
N GLU A 634 25.39 28.09 -6.57
CA GLU A 634 25.29 27.17 -7.71
C GLU A 634 24.16 26.18 -7.48
#